data_AF-A0A954C585-F1
#
_entry.id   AF-A0A954C585-F1
#
_cell.length_a   1.000
_cell.length_b   1.000
_cell.length_c   1.000
_cell.angle_alpha   90.00
_cell.angle_beta   90.00
_cell.angle_gamma   90.00
#
_symmetry.space_group_name_H-M   'P 1'
#
loop_
_entity.id
_entity.type
_entity.pdbx_description
1 polymer ?
#
loop_
_entity_poly.entity_id
_entity_poly.type
_entity_poly.pdbx_seq_one_letter_code
_entity_poly.pdbx_strand_id
1 'polypeptide(L)'
;IAIANHPNFKGQISAQDLIDSGVGFFEVYNAYPHSKNFGGGSQPSTEALWDEVLSRGALLYGVASDDAHHTKTWNAALKERLGIRAPAGGGWIMVRAPELTPAALAAALRAGDFYASSGVHLASLAYDAARGLSLSVDLDATAAEVAHDYVQAPARASTDPGGITIDFVTRGGRVAKSVAGPSAHVALEGLEGYVRARVTYVAHGKAFYAWTQPIRLD
;
A
#
# COMPACT_ATOMS: atom_id res chain seq x y z
N ILE A 1 9.38 11.92 11.44
CA ILE A 1 8.82 11.35 10.19
C ILE A 1 7.54 12.12 9.94
N ALA A 2 7.36 12.69 8.75
CA ALA A 2 6.15 13.43 8.38
C ALA A 2 5.47 12.66 7.23
N ILE A 3 4.14 12.57 7.26
CA ILE A 3 3.33 11.78 6.32
C ILE A 3 2.25 12.71 5.75
N ALA A 4 2.11 12.73 4.42
CA ALA A 4 0.96 13.31 3.76
C ALA A 4 -0.22 12.32 3.79
N ASN A 5 -1.24 12.64 4.59
CA ASN A 5 -2.36 11.74 4.82
C ASN A 5 -3.43 11.87 3.73
N HIS A 6 -4.03 10.73 3.36
CA HIS A 6 -5.20 10.54 2.51
C HIS A 6 -5.30 11.61 1.41
N PRO A 7 -4.35 11.65 0.46
CA PRO A 7 -4.18 12.79 -0.46
C PRO A 7 -5.40 13.01 -1.38
N ASN A 8 -6.18 11.95 -1.60
CA ASN A 8 -7.39 11.99 -2.39
C ASN A 8 -8.65 12.37 -1.59
N PHE A 9 -8.56 12.53 -0.27
CA PHE A 9 -9.67 13.01 0.55
C PHE A 9 -10.05 14.44 0.12
N LYS A 10 -11.25 14.59 -0.44
CA LYS A 10 -11.75 15.83 -1.06
C LYS A 10 -10.91 16.36 -2.25
N GLY A 11 -10.02 15.55 -2.81
CA GLY A 11 -9.30 15.81 -4.06
C GLY A 11 -8.34 17.00 -4.04
N GLN A 12 -7.60 17.18 -2.94
CA GLN A 12 -6.87 18.43 -2.67
C GLN A 12 -5.37 18.40 -2.93
N ILE A 13 -4.74 17.22 -3.09
CA ILE A 13 -3.27 17.12 -3.18
C ILE A 13 -2.84 16.61 -4.55
N SER A 14 -2.03 17.40 -5.26
CA SER A 14 -1.38 17.00 -6.51
C SER A 14 0.00 16.37 -6.27
N ALA A 15 0.57 15.72 -7.29
CA ALA A 15 1.95 15.25 -7.25
C ALA A 15 2.96 16.39 -7.05
N GLN A 16 2.67 17.57 -7.60
CA GLN A 16 3.51 18.76 -7.40
C GLN A 16 3.52 19.20 -5.93
N ASP A 17 2.35 19.23 -5.27
CA ASP A 17 2.26 19.58 -3.85
C ASP A 17 3.07 18.61 -2.97
N LEU A 18 3.02 17.31 -3.27
CA LEU A 18 3.82 16.30 -2.57
C LEU A 18 5.32 16.55 -2.75
N ILE A 19 5.77 16.86 -3.97
CA ILE A 19 7.17 17.19 -4.26
C ILE A 19 7.60 18.45 -3.51
N ASP A 20 6.83 19.54 -3.62
CA ASP A 20 7.18 20.84 -3.04
C ASP A 20 7.15 20.83 -1.51
N SER A 21 6.32 19.98 -0.91
CA SER A 21 6.27 19.84 0.55
C SER A 21 7.53 19.22 1.15
N GLY A 22 8.30 18.46 0.38
CA GLY A 22 9.49 17.73 0.86
C GLY A 22 9.19 16.61 1.86
N VAL A 23 7.92 16.18 2.02
CA VAL A 23 7.58 15.05 2.88
C VAL A 23 8.15 13.75 2.32
N GLY A 24 8.71 12.91 3.19
CA GLY A 24 9.28 11.62 2.77
C GLY A 24 8.27 10.49 2.65
N PHE A 25 7.03 10.70 3.11
CA PHE A 25 6.02 9.65 3.22
C PHE A 25 4.63 10.17 2.85
N PHE A 26 3.79 9.30 2.31
CA PHE A 26 2.38 9.59 2.04
C PHE A 26 1.52 8.33 2.18
N GLU A 27 0.22 8.50 2.40
CA GLU A 27 -0.72 7.38 2.41
C GLU A 27 -1.05 6.93 0.98
N VAL A 28 -0.46 5.81 0.56
CA VAL A 28 -0.88 5.11 -0.67
C VAL A 28 -2.24 4.45 -0.47
N TYR A 29 -2.59 4.11 0.77
CA TYR A 29 -3.90 3.57 1.11
C TYR A 29 -4.34 4.04 2.50
N ASN A 30 -5.55 4.57 2.57
CA ASN A 30 -6.19 4.87 3.85
C ASN A 30 -7.57 4.18 3.86
N ALA A 31 -7.83 3.36 4.87
CA ALA A 31 -9.03 2.52 4.93
C ALA A 31 -10.33 3.31 5.20
N TYR A 32 -10.23 4.60 5.51
CA TYR A 32 -11.39 5.45 5.67
C TYR A 32 -12.21 5.49 4.36
N PRO A 33 -13.54 5.26 4.41
CA PRO A 33 -14.37 5.06 3.21
C PRO A 33 -14.34 6.19 2.16
N HIS A 34 -13.98 7.40 2.55
CA HIS A 34 -13.96 8.57 1.66
C HIS A 34 -12.56 8.99 1.21
N SER A 35 -11.53 8.20 1.50
CA SER A 35 -10.15 8.49 1.10
C SER A 35 -9.91 8.41 -0.41
N LYS A 36 -10.82 7.74 -1.15
CA LYS A 36 -10.80 7.63 -2.62
C LYS A 36 -9.43 7.15 -3.16
N ASN A 37 -8.85 6.14 -2.52
CA ASN A 37 -7.53 5.59 -2.88
C ASN A 37 -7.45 5.21 -4.37
N PHE A 38 -8.50 4.59 -4.90
CA PHE A 38 -8.55 4.10 -6.29
C PHE A 38 -8.91 5.18 -7.32
N GLY A 39 -9.06 6.44 -6.90
CA GLY A 39 -9.45 7.54 -7.79
C GLY A 39 -10.89 7.42 -8.31
N GLY A 40 -11.14 8.03 -9.47
CA GLY A 40 -12.43 7.97 -10.17
C GLY A 40 -12.71 9.22 -11.01
N GLY A 41 -13.37 9.05 -12.15
CA GLY A 41 -13.59 10.15 -13.09
C GLY A 41 -12.25 10.74 -13.55
N SER A 42 -12.02 12.04 -13.30
CA SER A 42 -10.75 12.71 -13.58
C SER A 42 -9.75 12.68 -12.42
N GLN A 43 -10.11 12.11 -11.26
CA GLN A 43 -9.24 12.04 -10.09
C GLN A 43 -8.30 10.83 -10.20
N PRO A 44 -6.96 11.02 -10.17
CA PRO A 44 -6.00 9.91 -10.18
C PRO A 44 -6.11 9.07 -8.91
N SER A 45 -5.72 7.80 -8.98
CA SER A 45 -5.52 6.98 -7.79
C SER A 45 -4.31 7.47 -7.00
N THR A 46 -4.22 7.10 -5.73
CA THR A 46 -3.04 7.37 -4.88
C THR A 46 -1.79 6.67 -5.40
N GLU A 47 -1.93 5.48 -5.99
CA GLU A 47 -0.83 4.82 -6.72
C GLU A 47 -0.39 5.64 -7.93
N ALA A 48 -1.32 6.20 -8.72
CA ALA A 48 -0.97 7.02 -9.87
C ALA A 48 -0.27 8.33 -9.46
N LEU A 49 -0.74 8.99 -8.39
CA LEU A 49 -0.05 10.14 -7.79
C LEU A 49 1.37 9.75 -7.33
N TRP A 50 1.51 8.61 -6.68
CA TRP A 50 2.81 8.10 -6.24
C TRP A 50 3.77 7.89 -7.40
N ASP A 51 3.28 7.21 -8.44
CA ASP A 51 4.05 6.89 -9.63
C ASP A 51 4.46 8.17 -10.38
N GLU A 52 3.62 9.21 -10.38
CA GLU A 52 3.97 10.52 -10.93
C GLU A 52 5.11 11.18 -10.15
N VAL A 53 5.04 11.20 -8.81
CA VAL A 53 6.10 11.75 -7.95
C VAL A 53 7.43 11.03 -8.19
N LEU A 54 7.41 9.69 -8.18
CA LEU A 54 8.59 8.85 -8.39
C LEU A 54 9.17 9.04 -9.80
N SER A 55 8.32 9.16 -10.83
CA SER A 55 8.75 9.35 -12.22
C SER A 55 9.42 10.69 -12.48
N ARG A 56 9.18 11.68 -11.61
CA ARG A 56 9.83 12.99 -11.62
C ARG A 56 11.12 13.02 -10.80
N GLY A 57 11.56 11.88 -10.27
CA GLY A 57 12.83 11.70 -9.55
C GLY A 57 12.78 11.99 -8.05
N ALA A 58 11.62 12.36 -7.51
CA ALA A 58 11.44 12.55 -6.07
C ALA A 58 11.20 11.20 -5.39
N LEU A 59 11.92 10.95 -4.29
CA LEU A 59 11.69 9.76 -3.46
C LEU A 59 10.55 10.03 -2.48
N LEU A 60 9.53 9.19 -2.53
CA LEU A 60 8.40 9.22 -1.62
C LEU A 60 8.05 7.78 -1.21
N TYR A 61 7.92 7.53 0.09
CA TYR A 61 7.55 6.21 0.60
C TYR A 61 6.04 6.11 0.85
N GLY A 62 5.45 4.99 0.44
CA GLY A 62 4.02 4.72 0.58
C GLY A 62 3.70 3.98 1.87
N VAL A 63 2.79 4.54 2.67
CA VAL A 63 2.26 3.90 3.89
C VAL A 63 0.79 3.54 3.71
N ALA A 64 0.31 2.56 4.48
CA ALA A 64 -1.11 2.30 4.64
C ALA A 64 -1.54 2.55 6.09
N SER A 65 -2.74 3.08 6.27
CA SER A 65 -3.35 3.35 7.57
C SER A 65 -4.83 2.99 7.57
N ASP A 66 -5.39 2.77 8.76
CA ASP A 66 -6.81 2.51 8.93
C ASP A 66 -7.65 3.77 9.17
N ASP A 67 -7.00 4.84 9.64
CA ASP A 67 -7.62 6.10 10.05
C ASP A 67 -8.85 5.85 10.93
N ALA A 68 -8.63 5.02 11.96
CA ALA A 68 -9.66 4.52 12.83
C ALA A 68 -10.34 5.65 13.61
N HIS A 69 -11.61 5.90 13.29
CA HIS A 69 -12.47 6.80 14.07
C HIS A 69 -13.32 6.04 15.10
N HIS A 70 -13.35 4.71 15.02
CA HIS A 70 -14.17 3.84 15.85
C HIS A 70 -13.29 2.87 16.66
N THR A 71 -13.17 3.10 17.97
CA THR A 71 -12.55 2.15 18.91
C THR A 71 -13.63 1.42 19.73
N LYS A 72 -13.24 0.52 20.65
CA LYS A 72 -14.14 -0.40 21.37
C LYS A 72 -15.34 0.25 22.10
N THR A 73 -15.33 1.57 22.35
CA THR A 73 -16.40 2.32 23.02
C THR A 73 -17.27 3.19 22.09
N TRP A 74 -17.35 2.87 20.79
CA TRP A 74 -18.14 3.68 19.86
C TRP A 74 -19.65 3.52 20.03
N ASN A 75 -20.35 4.66 20.11
CA ASN A 75 -21.80 4.73 20.28
C ASN A 75 -22.54 4.28 19.00
N ALA A 76 -23.37 3.24 19.11
CA ALA A 76 -24.21 2.74 18.02
C ALA A 76 -25.07 3.84 17.37
N ALA A 77 -25.48 4.87 18.13
CA ALA A 77 -26.25 6.00 17.62
C ALA A 77 -25.45 6.90 16.65
N LEU A 78 -24.13 7.02 16.81
CA LEU A 78 -23.28 7.77 15.88
C LEU A 78 -23.05 7.02 14.57
N LYS A 79 -22.98 5.68 14.61
CA LYS A 79 -22.90 4.82 13.43
C LYS A 79 -24.16 4.97 12.56
N GLU A 80 -25.34 4.96 13.18
CA GLU A 80 -26.62 5.15 12.49
C GLU A 80 -26.75 6.57 11.91
N ARG A 81 -26.26 7.59 12.62
CA ARG A 81 -26.35 8.99 12.19
C ARG A 81 -25.38 9.37 11.06
N LEU A 82 -24.18 8.79 11.02
CA LEU A 82 -23.15 9.15 10.04
C LEU A 82 -23.11 8.19 8.85
N GLY A 83 -23.59 6.96 8.98
CA GLY A 83 -23.52 5.94 7.92
C GLY A 83 -22.11 5.51 7.54
N ILE A 84 -21.09 5.91 8.31
CA ILE A 84 -19.67 5.64 8.04
C ILE A 84 -19.18 4.60 9.04
N ARG A 85 -18.50 3.56 8.53
CA ARG A 85 -17.80 2.55 9.33
C ARG A 85 -16.29 2.70 9.11
N ALA A 86 -15.56 3.10 10.15
CA ALA A 86 -14.09 3.25 10.13
C ALA A 86 -13.45 2.65 11.40
N PRO A 87 -13.46 1.30 11.55
CA PRO A 87 -12.81 0.59 12.65
C PRO A 87 -11.29 0.54 12.46
N ALA A 88 -10.58 0.20 13.53
CA ALA A 88 -9.17 -0.15 13.42
C ALA A 88 -8.94 -1.41 12.58
N GLY A 89 -7.78 -1.50 11.93
CA GLY A 89 -7.30 -2.69 11.21
C GLY A 89 -7.68 -2.76 9.73
N GLY A 90 -7.89 -1.62 9.05
CA GLY A 90 -8.09 -1.57 7.60
C GLY A 90 -6.82 -1.31 6.77
N GLY A 91 -5.73 -0.86 7.40
CA GLY A 91 -4.45 -0.59 6.75
C GLY A 91 -3.34 -0.36 7.78
N TRP A 92 -2.12 -0.81 7.48
CA TRP A 92 -0.95 -0.68 8.36
C TRP A 92 0.36 -0.81 7.57
N ILE A 93 1.48 -0.65 8.26
CA ILE A 93 2.81 -0.93 7.73
C ILE A 93 3.47 -2.08 8.50
N MET A 94 4.27 -2.85 7.79
CA MET A 94 5.03 -3.99 8.31
C MET A 94 6.51 -3.63 8.24
N VAL A 95 7.10 -3.30 9.39
CA VAL A 95 8.45 -2.73 9.49
C VAL A 95 9.48 -3.81 9.81
N ARG A 96 10.54 -3.90 9.01
CA ARG A 96 11.69 -4.77 9.28
C ARG A 96 12.70 -4.01 10.13
N ALA A 97 12.66 -4.20 11.44
CA ALA A 97 13.58 -3.59 12.39
C ALA A 97 14.25 -4.66 13.29
N PRO A 98 15.49 -4.42 13.77
CA PRO A 98 16.19 -5.37 14.65
C PRO A 98 15.56 -5.47 16.05
N GLU A 99 14.79 -4.45 16.46
CA GLU A 99 14.16 -4.37 17.76
C GLU A 99 12.86 -3.54 17.70
N LEU A 100 11.93 -3.81 18.63
CA LEU A 100 10.69 -3.06 18.78
C LEU A 100 10.92 -1.81 19.64
N THR A 101 11.76 -0.89 19.17
CA THR A 101 11.99 0.42 19.82
C THR A 101 11.65 1.56 18.86
N PRO A 102 11.21 2.73 19.37
CA PRO A 102 10.94 3.89 18.51
C PRO A 102 12.13 4.29 17.62
N ALA A 103 13.36 4.17 18.15
CA ALA A 103 14.56 4.51 17.41
C ALA A 103 14.82 3.55 16.24
N ALA A 104 14.77 2.23 16.48
CA ALA A 104 14.98 1.22 15.45
C ALA A 104 13.88 1.25 14.39
N LEU A 105 12.62 1.38 14.80
CA LEU A 105 11.49 1.54 13.87
C LEU A 105 11.66 2.78 13.00
N ALA A 106 11.97 3.94 13.61
CA ALA A 106 12.14 5.17 12.84
C ALA A 106 13.38 5.14 11.92
N ALA A 107 14.42 4.38 12.27
CA ALA A 107 15.56 4.15 11.38
C ALA A 107 15.16 3.30 10.17
N ALA A 108 14.48 2.17 10.39
CA ALA A 108 13.97 1.29 9.33
C ALA A 108 13.02 2.03 8.38
N LEU A 109 12.10 2.84 8.91
CA LEU A 109 11.19 3.64 8.09
C LEU A 109 11.93 4.64 7.20
N ARG A 110 12.94 5.35 7.73
CA ARG A 110 13.75 6.28 6.94
C ARG A 110 14.60 5.59 5.87
N ALA A 111 14.93 4.30 6.07
CA ALA A 111 15.63 3.49 5.09
C ALA A 111 14.69 2.84 4.05
N GLY A 112 13.36 2.92 4.24
CA GLY A 112 12.39 2.23 3.39
C GLY A 112 12.23 0.74 3.70
N ASP A 113 12.73 0.26 4.85
CA ASP A 113 12.71 -1.15 5.28
C ASP A 113 11.34 -1.57 5.84
N PHE A 114 10.30 -1.42 5.02
CA PHE A 114 8.94 -1.79 5.36
C PHE A 114 8.09 -2.01 4.10
N TYR A 115 6.88 -2.53 4.28
CA TYR A 115 5.86 -2.51 3.24
C TYR A 115 4.51 -2.06 3.83
N ALA A 116 3.67 -1.44 3.01
CA ALA A 116 2.31 -1.09 3.37
C ALA A 116 1.38 -2.29 3.10
N SER A 117 0.39 -2.52 3.96
CA SER A 117 -0.56 -3.63 3.84
C SER A 117 -1.98 -3.20 4.19
N SER A 118 -2.95 -3.85 3.54
CA SER A 118 -4.36 -3.82 3.94
C SER A 118 -4.88 -5.23 4.31
N GLY A 119 -3.98 -6.18 4.62
CA GLY A 119 -4.32 -7.57 4.94
C GLY A 119 -3.34 -8.62 4.42
N VAL A 120 -2.44 -8.25 3.50
CA VAL A 120 -1.46 -9.18 2.93
C VAL A 120 -0.21 -9.28 3.80
N HIS A 121 0.24 -10.52 4.04
CA HIS A 121 1.48 -10.84 4.75
C HIS A 121 2.55 -11.31 3.78
N LEU A 122 3.72 -10.64 3.74
CA LEU A 122 4.85 -11.11 2.96
C LEU A 122 5.68 -12.09 3.80
N ALA A 123 5.92 -13.28 3.27
CA ALA A 123 6.88 -14.23 3.83
C ALA A 123 8.33 -13.79 3.54
N SER A 124 8.57 -13.18 2.37
CA SER A 124 9.88 -12.63 2.03
C SER A 124 9.76 -11.40 1.12
N LEU A 125 10.73 -10.50 1.26
CA LEU A 125 10.94 -9.35 0.39
C LEU A 125 12.44 -9.10 0.38
N ALA A 126 13.06 -9.21 -0.79
CA ALA A 126 14.50 -9.10 -0.97
C ALA A 126 14.82 -8.33 -2.25
N TYR A 127 15.69 -7.34 -2.11
CA TYR A 127 16.34 -6.65 -3.21
C TYR A 127 17.79 -7.07 -3.28
N ASP A 128 18.25 -7.33 -4.50
CA ASP A 128 19.64 -7.60 -4.81
C ASP A 128 19.96 -6.85 -6.12
N ALA A 129 21.02 -6.04 -6.12
CA ALA A 129 21.35 -5.20 -7.27
C ALA A 129 21.73 -6.02 -8.52
N ALA A 130 22.24 -7.24 -8.36
CA ALA A 130 22.61 -8.13 -9.46
C ALA A 130 21.48 -9.06 -9.90
N ARG A 131 20.59 -9.45 -8.97
CA ARG A 131 19.53 -10.43 -9.24
C ARG A 131 18.18 -9.76 -9.47
N GLY A 132 17.85 -8.73 -8.70
CA GLY A 132 16.62 -7.95 -8.79
C GLY A 132 15.73 -8.04 -7.55
N LEU A 133 14.43 -7.75 -7.74
CA LEU A 133 13.45 -7.71 -6.67
C LEU A 133 12.66 -9.02 -6.61
N SER A 134 12.67 -9.67 -5.44
CA SER A 134 11.97 -10.92 -5.18
C SER A 134 11.06 -10.76 -3.97
N LEU A 135 9.86 -11.33 -4.03
CA LEU A 135 8.97 -11.41 -2.88
C LEU A 135 8.11 -12.67 -2.90
N SER A 136 7.68 -13.10 -1.72
CA SER A 136 6.69 -14.16 -1.54
C SER A 136 5.69 -13.79 -0.46
N VAL A 137 4.48 -14.31 -0.60
CA VAL A 137 3.35 -14.09 0.30
C VAL A 137 3.18 -15.29 1.22
N ASP A 138 2.99 -15.00 2.51
CA ASP A 138 2.52 -15.97 3.48
C ASP A 138 1.01 -16.11 3.32
N LEU A 139 0.57 -17.13 2.58
CA LEU A 139 -0.84 -17.33 2.27
C LEU A 139 -1.66 -17.69 3.51
N ASP A 140 -1.08 -18.43 4.47
CA ASP A 140 -1.79 -18.85 5.68
C ASP A 140 -2.00 -17.65 6.60
N ALA A 141 -0.95 -16.85 6.84
CA ALA A 141 -1.08 -15.62 7.61
C ALA A 141 -2.00 -14.61 6.93
N THR A 142 -1.91 -14.46 5.60
CA THR A 142 -2.82 -13.59 4.84
C THR A 142 -4.27 -14.04 4.97
N ALA A 143 -4.56 -15.34 4.77
CA ALA A 143 -5.91 -15.88 4.87
C ALA A 143 -6.48 -15.74 6.29
N ALA A 144 -5.66 -15.98 7.32
CA ALA A 144 -6.04 -15.81 8.70
C ALA A 144 -6.34 -14.33 9.04
N GLU A 145 -5.51 -13.39 8.58
CA GLU A 145 -5.70 -11.96 8.81
C GLU A 145 -7.01 -11.48 8.18
N VAL A 146 -7.21 -11.73 6.88
CA VAL A 146 -8.38 -11.21 6.15
C VAL A 146 -9.72 -11.83 6.56
N ALA A 147 -9.69 -12.94 7.31
CA ALA A 147 -10.86 -13.56 7.90
C ALA A 147 -11.41 -12.77 9.10
N HIS A 148 -10.64 -11.84 9.69
CA HIS A 148 -11.11 -11.03 10.80
C HIS A 148 -12.09 -9.93 10.35
N ASP A 149 -13.17 -9.74 11.10
CA ASP A 149 -14.25 -8.77 10.80
C ASP A 149 -13.81 -7.29 10.79
N TYR A 150 -12.66 -7.01 11.43
CA TYR A 150 -12.09 -5.68 11.48
C TYR A 150 -11.39 -5.31 10.18
N VAL A 151 -10.84 -6.29 9.43
CA VAL A 151 -10.14 -6.04 8.17
C VAL A 151 -11.14 -5.59 7.11
N GLN A 152 -11.13 -4.29 6.83
CA GLN A 152 -11.91 -3.68 5.76
C GLN A 152 -11.11 -3.73 4.47
N ALA A 153 -11.79 -4.04 3.37
CA ALA A 153 -11.22 -3.98 2.03
C ALA A 153 -12.31 -3.58 1.03
N PRO A 154 -11.94 -2.93 -0.08
CA PRO A 154 -12.87 -2.62 -1.15
C PRO A 154 -13.53 -3.89 -1.69
N ALA A 155 -14.82 -3.78 -2.02
CA ALA A 155 -15.54 -4.83 -2.70
C ALA A 155 -14.97 -5.07 -4.10
N ARG A 156 -14.96 -6.33 -4.51
CA ARG A 156 -14.55 -6.81 -5.83
C ARG A 156 -15.75 -7.48 -6.49
N ALA A 157 -15.81 -7.45 -7.82
CA ALA A 157 -16.90 -8.10 -8.56
C ALA A 157 -16.99 -9.60 -8.21
N SER A 158 -18.20 -10.14 -8.06
CA SER A 158 -18.42 -11.54 -7.68
C SER A 158 -17.96 -12.56 -8.71
N THR A 159 -17.67 -12.12 -9.93
CA THR A 159 -17.15 -12.94 -11.03
C THR A 159 -15.63 -13.03 -11.04
N ASP A 160 -14.94 -12.32 -10.13
CA ASP A 160 -13.49 -12.44 -9.97
C ASP A 160 -13.19 -13.82 -9.35
N PRO A 161 -12.42 -14.69 -10.03
CA PRO A 161 -12.12 -16.04 -9.55
C PRO A 161 -11.34 -16.05 -8.22
N GLY A 162 -10.89 -14.88 -7.76
CA GLY A 162 -10.06 -14.75 -6.57
C GLY A 162 -8.60 -15.07 -6.87
N GLY A 163 -7.81 -15.14 -5.81
CA GLY A 163 -6.40 -15.53 -5.88
C GLY A 163 -5.46 -14.34 -5.72
N ILE A 164 -4.21 -14.54 -6.13
CA ILE A 164 -3.11 -13.62 -5.87
C ILE A 164 -2.41 -13.20 -7.16
N THR A 165 -2.12 -11.91 -7.27
CA THR A 165 -1.31 -11.34 -8.35
C THR A 165 -0.25 -10.42 -7.77
N ILE A 166 0.96 -10.51 -8.30
CA ILE A 166 2.09 -9.65 -7.96
C ILE A 166 2.47 -8.86 -9.21
N ASP A 167 2.29 -7.54 -9.15
CA ASP A 167 2.65 -6.60 -10.21
C ASP A 167 3.92 -5.85 -9.83
N PHE A 168 4.94 -5.90 -10.68
CA PHE A 168 6.10 -5.04 -10.60
C PHE A 168 5.86 -3.79 -11.43
N VAL A 169 5.84 -2.64 -10.76
CA VAL A 169 5.52 -1.33 -11.33
C VAL A 169 6.79 -0.50 -11.44
N THR A 170 6.96 0.18 -12.56
CA THR A 170 8.09 1.03 -12.89
C THR A 170 7.63 2.41 -13.37
N ARG A 171 8.56 3.23 -13.88
CA ARG A 171 8.33 4.61 -14.35
C ARG A 171 7.01 4.78 -15.10
N GLY A 172 6.27 5.82 -14.71
CA GLY A 172 4.94 6.17 -15.24
C GLY A 172 3.82 5.26 -14.75
N GLY A 173 4.04 4.46 -13.70
CA GLY A 173 3.06 3.48 -13.23
C GLY A 173 2.92 2.27 -14.16
N ARG A 174 3.90 2.03 -15.04
CA ARG A 174 3.87 0.91 -15.99
C ARG A 174 4.09 -0.41 -15.25
N VAL A 175 3.20 -1.38 -15.45
CA VAL A 175 3.43 -2.76 -14.99
C VAL A 175 4.45 -3.41 -15.92
N ALA A 176 5.67 -3.62 -15.42
CA ALA A 176 6.76 -4.27 -16.16
C ALA A 176 6.62 -5.80 -16.18
N LYS A 177 6.06 -6.38 -15.11
CA LYS A 177 5.78 -7.80 -15.00
C LYS A 177 4.60 -8.03 -14.06
N SER A 178 3.70 -8.94 -14.44
CA SER A 178 2.60 -9.42 -13.60
C SER A 178 2.71 -10.93 -13.46
N VAL A 179 2.56 -11.45 -12.24
CA VAL A 179 2.66 -12.88 -11.94
C VAL A 179 1.43 -13.29 -11.13
N ALA A 180 0.70 -14.28 -11.63
CA ALA A 180 -0.32 -14.98 -10.84
C ALA A 180 0.38 -16.02 -9.94
N GLY A 181 0.14 -15.96 -8.65
CA GLY A 181 0.76 -16.84 -7.66
C GLY A 181 1.40 -16.11 -6.48
N PRO A 182 1.78 -16.84 -5.42
CA PRO A 182 2.22 -16.23 -4.16
C PRO A 182 3.66 -15.77 -4.17
N SER A 183 4.44 -16.04 -5.21
CA SER A 183 5.86 -15.70 -5.29
C SER A 183 6.20 -15.16 -6.66
N ALA A 184 7.01 -14.12 -6.69
CA ALA A 184 7.45 -13.51 -7.94
C ALA A 184 8.83 -12.89 -7.83
N HIS A 185 9.45 -12.72 -8.99
CA HIS A 185 10.77 -12.14 -9.16
C HIS A 185 10.81 -11.30 -10.42
N VAL A 186 11.49 -10.15 -10.38
CA VAL A 186 11.82 -9.35 -11.56
C VAL A 186 13.30 -8.97 -11.55
N ALA A 187 13.97 -9.18 -12.69
CA ALA A 187 15.32 -8.68 -12.93
C ALA A 187 15.29 -7.17 -13.17
N LEU A 188 16.37 -6.46 -12.84
CA LEU A 188 16.43 -5.00 -13.00
C LEU A 188 16.78 -4.56 -14.42
N GLU A 189 17.36 -5.46 -15.22
CA GLU A 189 17.80 -5.16 -16.58
C GLU A 189 16.64 -4.66 -17.44
N GLY A 190 16.83 -3.50 -18.08
CA GLY A 190 15.82 -2.86 -18.93
C GLY A 190 14.67 -2.18 -18.19
N LEU A 191 14.69 -2.14 -16.85
CA LEU A 191 13.79 -1.28 -16.06
C LEU A 191 14.39 0.13 -15.92
N GLU A 192 13.53 1.15 -15.82
CA GLU A 192 13.96 2.55 -15.76
C GLU A 192 13.31 3.28 -14.57
N GLY A 193 14.04 4.20 -13.95
CA GLY A 193 13.54 5.09 -12.91
C GLY A 193 13.40 4.41 -11.55
N TYR A 194 12.38 3.58 -11.37
CA TYR A 194 12.17 2.82 -10.13
C TYR A 194 11.53 1.46 -10.40
N VAL A 195 11.60 0.58 -9.41
CA VAL A 195 10.78 -0.63 -9.31
C VAL A 195 10.13 -0.72 -7.93
N ARG A 196 8.83 -0.96 -7.89
CA ARG A 196 8.06 -1.33 -6.69
C ARG A 196 7.16 -2.51 -7.02
N ALA A 197 6.66 -3.22 -6.01
CA ALA A 197 5.68 -4.26 -6.21
C ALA A 197 4.35 -3.93 -5.53
N ARG A 198 3.26 -4.30 -6.20
CA ARG A 198 1.92 -4.37 -5.62
C ARG A 198 1.47 -5.83 -5.62
N VAL A 199 1.11 -6.33 -4.45
CA VAL A 199 0.37 -7.58 -4.31
C VAL A 199 -1.11 -7.25 -4.27
N THR A 200 -1.91 -7.99 -5.03
CA THR A 200 -3.37 -8.01 -4.91
C THR A 200 -3.80 -9.42 -4.52
N TYR A 201 -4.48 -9.56 -3.39
CA TYR A 201 -5.10 -10.80 -2.93
C TYR A 201 -6.62 -10.62 -2.93
N VAL A 202 -7.32 -11.42 -3.71
CA VAL A 202 -8.78 -11.39 -3.82
C VAL A 202 -9.37 -12.61 -3.13
N ALA A 203 -10.17 -12.37 -2.10
CA ALA A 203 -10.87 -13.39 -1.34
C ALA A 203 -12.21 -12.85 -0.82
N HIS A 204 -13.22 -13.70 -0.73
CA HIS A 204 -14.55 -13.36 -0.19
C HIS A 204 -15.19 -12.11 -0.82
N GLY A 205 -14.98 -11.90 -2.13
CA GLY A 205 -15.51 -10.73 -2.85
C GLY A 205 -14.86 -9.40 -2.45
N LYS A 206 -13.66 -9.42 -1.85
CA LYS A 206 -12.88 -8.25 -1.46
C LYS A 206 -11.46 -8.33 -2.03
N ALA A 207 -10.81 -7.18 -2.18
CA ALA A 207 -9.40 -7.11 -2.59
C ALA A 207 -8.53 -6.50 -1.49
N PHE A 208 -7.50 -7.22 -1.10
CA PHE A 208 -6.50 -6.83 -0.11
C PHE A 208 -5.17 -6.63 -0.81
N TYR A 209 -4.32 -5.77 -0.25
CA TYR A 209 -3.14 -5.30 -0.94
C TYR A 209 -1.90 -5.31 -0.05
N ALA A 210 -0.74 -5.42 -0.68
CA ALA A 210 0.51 -4.96 -0.11
C ALA A 210 1.28 -4.13 -1.15
N TRP A 211 1.99 -3.10 -0.70
CA TRP A 211 2.85 -2.27 -1.54
C TRP A 211 4.26 -2.22 -0.94
N THR A 212 5.26 -2.61 -1.73
CA THR A 212 6.66 -2.46 -1.33
C THR A 212 7.11 -1.02 -1.58
N GLN A 213 8.15 -0.60 -0.86
CA GLN A 213 8.78 0.69 -1.15
C GLN A 213 9.48 0.68 -2.52
N PRO A 214 9.61 1.84 -3.19
CA PRO A 214 10.24 1.95 -4.48
C PRO A 214 11.75 1.87 -4.31
N ILE A 215 12.37 1.12 -5.21
CA ILE A 215 13.81 1.01 -5.34
C ILE A 215 14.18 1.80 -6.58
N ARG A 216 15.04 2.80 -6.43
CA ARG A 216 15.50 3.58 -7.58
C ARG A 216 16.44 2.75 -8.45
N LEU A 217 16.33 3.01 -9.75
CA LEU A 217 17.12 2.42 -10.81
C LEU A 217 17.83 3.57 -11.53
N ASP A 218 18.90 4.05 -10.91
CA ASP A 218 19.82 5.06 -11.42
C ASP A 218 21.15 4.45 -11.87
#